data_AF-L8JS13-F1
#
_entry.id   AF-L8JS13-F1
#
_cell.length_a   1.000
_cell.length_b   1.000
_cell.length_c   1.000
_cell.angle_alpha   90.00
_cell.angle_beta   90.00
_cell.angle_gamma   90.00
#
_symmetry.space_group_name_H-M   'P 1'
#
loop_
_entity.id
_entity.type
_entity.pdbx_description
1 polymer ?
#
loop_
_entity_poly.entity_id
_entity_poly.type
_entity_poly.pdbx_seq_one_letter_code
_entity_poly.pdbx_strand_id
1 'polypeptide(L)' 'MKIENRVFFKDEEEALAHSYRPCGHCMKKAYEVWRGAQRSKR' A
#
# COMPACT_ATOMS: atom_id res chain seq x y z
N MET A 1 6.41 7.01 -11.12
CA MET A 1 5.49 7.33 -10.00
C MET A 1 5.79 8.73 -9.56
N LYS A 2 4.80 9.64 -9.58
CA LYS A 2 4.99 11.02 -9.10
C LYS A 2 5.34 10.99 -7.61
N ILE A 3 6.24 11.85 -7.17
CA ILE A 3 6.66 11.95 -5.76
C ILE A 3 5.47 12.34 -4.88
N GLU A 4 4.57 13.16 -5.43
CA GLU A 4 3.32 13.61 -4.82
C GLU A 4 2.40 12.45 -4.38
N ASN A 5 2.54 11.26 -4.99
CA ASN A 5 1.74 10.08 -4.65
C ASN A 5 2.37 9.25 -3.51
N ARG A 6 3.48 9.71 -2.92
CA ARG A 6 4.11 9.06 -1.76
C ARG A 6 3.67 9.80 -0.50
N VAL A 7 2.76 9.16 0.24
CA VAL A 7 2.31 9.63 1.54
C VAL A 7 2.91 8.74 2.61
N PHE A 8 3.47 9.35 3.66
CA PHE A 8 3.99 8.64 4.83
C PHE A 8 2.97 8.77 5.96
N PHE A 9 2.51 7.63 6.46
CA PHE A 9 1.65 7.54 7.63
C PHE A 9 2.48 7.20 8.85
N LYS A 10 1.98 7.56 10.03
CA LYS A 10 2.62 7.19 11.30
C LYS A 10 2.59 5.68 11.52
N ASP A 11 1.47 5.06 11.15
CA ASP A 11 1.16 3.66 11.38
C ASP A 11 0.51 3.01 10.14
N GLU A 12 0.65 1.70 9.99
CA GLU A 12 0.05 0.96 8.86
C GLU A 12 -1.48 0.99 8.89
N GLU A 13 -2.08 0.97 10.08
CA GLU A 13 -3.53 1.03 10.28
C GLU A 13 -4.15 2.30 9.71
N GLU A 14 -3.47 3.44 9.86
CA GLU A 14 -3.91 4.73 9.33
C GLU A 14 -3.90 4.72 7.79
N ALA A 15 -2.84 4.15 7.20
CA ALA A 15 -2.75 3.97 5.75
C ALA A 15 -3.89 3.07 5.22
N LEU A 16 -4.21 1.99 5.93
CA LEU A 16 -5.30 1.08 5.56
C LEU A 16 -6.67 1.74 5.72
N ALA A 17 -6.90 2.52 6.79
CA ALA A 17 -8.14 3.26 7.02
C ALA A 17 -8.40 4.27 5.90
N HIS A 18 -7.35 4.91 5.39
CA HIS A 18 -7.44 5.82 4.25
C HIS A 18 -7.39 5.12 2.87
N SER A 19 -7.41 3.78 2.82
CA SER A 19 -7.33 2.99 1.59
C SER A 19 -6.07 3.23 0.75
N TYR A 20 -4.97 3.61 1.39
CA TYR A 20 -3.67 3.70 0.76
C TYR A 20 -3.04 2.32 0.62
N ARG A 21 -2.17 2.18 -0.38
CA ARG A 21 -1.42 0.96 -0.64
C ARG A 21 0.04 1.12 -0.23
N PRO A 22 0.68 0.04 0.26
CA PRO A 22 2.11 0.06 0.54
C PRO A 22 2.91 0.37 -0.73
N CYS A 23 4.04 1.06 -0.56
CA CYS A 23 4.90 1.43 -1.67
C CYS A 23 5.56 0.17 -2.26
N GLY A 24 5.31 -0.15 -3.54
CA GLY A 24 5.90 -1.33 -4.18
C GLY A 24 7.43 -1.29 -4.37
N HIS A 25 8.06 -0.11 -4.23
CA HIS A 25 9.50 0.04 -4.31
C HIS A 25 10.17 -0.08 -2.93
N CYS A 26 9.62 0.60 -1.91
CA CYS A 26 10.16 0.58 -0.55
C CYS A 26 9.71 -0.66 0.24
N MET A 27 8.46 -1.09 0.07
CA MET A 27 7.81 -2.18 0.81
C MET A 27 7.31 -3.27 -0.15
N LYS A 28 8.22 -3.82 -0.98
CA LYS A 28 7.89 -4.78 -2.04
C LYS A 28 7.08 -5.98 -1.52
N LYS A 29 7.50 -6.61 -0.42
CA LYS A 29 6.81 -7.78 0.16
C LYS A 29 5.36 -7.46 0.55
N ALA A 30 5.15 -6.36 1.28
CA ALA A 30 3.81 -5.91 1.70
C ALA A 30 2.94 -5.56 0.48
N TYR A 31 3.53 -4.94 -0.54
CA TYR A 31 2.84 -4.64 -1.79
C TYR A 31 2.42 -5.89 -2.57
N GLU A 32 3.25 -6.94 -2.58
CA GLU A 32 2.89 -8.22 -3.22
C GLU A 32 1.73 -8.90 -2.51
N VAL A 33 1.72 -8.88 -1.17
CA VAL A 33 0.60 -9.36 -0.35
C VAL A 33 -0.66 -8.54 -0.61
N TRP A 34 -0.59 -7.20 -0.54
CA TRP A 34 -1.71 -6.31 -0.85
C TRP A 34 -2.29 -6.58 -2.25
N ARG A 35 -1.42 -6.70 -3.26
CA ARG A 35 -1.82 -7.00 -4.65
C ARG A 35 -2.43 -8.40 -4.79
N GLY A 36 -1.94 -9.37 -4.03
CA GLY A 36 -2.50 -10.72 -3.97
C GLY A 36 -3.88 -10.76 -3.31
N ALA A 37 -4.06 -10.02 -2.21
CA ALA A 37 -5.35 -9.87 -1.54
C ALA A 37 -6.41 -9.22 -2.45
N GLN A 38 -6.02 -8.23 -3.27
CA GLN A 38 -6.92 -7.62 -4.26
C GLN A 38 -7.40 -8.61 -5.34
N ARG A 39 -6.65 -9.68 -5.63
CA ARG A 39 -7.07 -10.71 -6.60
C ARG A 39 -8.14 -11.66 -6.08
N SER A 40 -8.29 -11.79 -4.76
CA SER A 40 -9.27 -12.68 -4.12
C SER A 40 -10.69 -12.08 -4.09
N LYS A 41 -10.87 -10.81 -4.45
CA LYS A 41 -12.15 -10.11 -4.41
C LYS A 41 -12.89 -10.12 -5.76
N ARG A 42 -12.50 -11.01 -6.68
CA ARG A 42 -13.02 -11.10 -8.05
C ARG A 42 -13.89 -12.33 -8.24
#